data_AF-A0A127SPA9-F1
#
_entry.id   AF-A0A127SPA9-F1
#
_cell.length_a   1.000
_cell.length_b   1.000
_cell.length_c   1.000
_cell.angle_alpha   90.00
_cell.angle_beta   90.00
_cell.angle_gamma   90.00
#
_symmetry.space_group_name_H-M   'P 1'
#
loop_
_entity.id
_entity.type
_entity.pdbx_description
1 polymer ?
#
loop_
_entity_poly.entity_id
_entity_poly.type
_entity_poly.pdbx_seq_one_letter_code
_entity_poly.pdbx_strand_id
1 'polypeptide(L)'
;NTAQTRQVSLYLHTINDFERIGDHASYIAYMSSDMHENKTQFSEDAWDELNVVMEAVREEINLTCKAFLENDKEMAQRVAPLGMVITTLCDELKMRHVERMSSGGCGLEEGTVFTDILNSFNRIAAHCASAMVALMNSDKENMDTHIHDSKVYPSDSTEYKTYLNEYNQKYEIKKDGEHMRSMEPEEVE
;
A
#
# COMPACT_ATOMS: atom_id res chain seq x y z
N ASN A 1 -9.13 -32.78 -12.19
CA ASN A 1 -10.29 -31.87 -12.31
C ASN A 1 -10.34 -30.87 -11.15
N THR A 2 -10.48 -31.30 -9.89
CA THR A 2 -10.60 -30.37 -8.73
C THR A 2 -9.40 -29.44 -8.51
N ALA A 3 -8.17 -29.93 -8.68
CA ALA A 3 -6.97 -29.10 -8.53
C ALA A 3 -6.86 -28.00 -9.61
N GLN A 4 -7.23 -28.32 -10.86
CA GLN A 4 -7.26 -27.33 -11.96
C GLN A 4 -8.34 -26.28 -11.71
N THR A 5 -9.51 -26.68 -11.20
CA THR A 5 -10.56 -25.74 -10.81
C THR A 5 -10.10 -24.78 -9.70
N ARG A 6 -9.39 -25.27 -8.67
CA ARG A 6 -8.85 -24.43 -7.58
C ARG A 6 -7.82 -23.42 -8.10
N GLN A 7 -6.92 -23.86 -8.98
CA GLN A 7 -5.90 -23.00 -9.57
C GLN A 7 -6.52 -21.90 -10.45
N VAL A 8 -7.55 -22.24 -11.23
CA VAL A 8 -8.30 -21.24 -12.02
C VAL A 8 -9.02 -20.24 -11.12
N SER A 9 -9.66 -20.70 -10.05
CA SER A 9 -10.31 -19.80 -9.08
C SER A 9 -9.31 -18.85 -8.42
N LEU A 10 -8.14 -19.35 -7.99
CA LEU A 10 -7.07 -18.51 -7.44
C LEU A 10 -6.68 -17.41 -8.43
N TYR A 11 -6.38 -17.78 -9.69
CA TYR A 11 -5.99 -16.82 -10.71
C TYR A 11 -7.07 -15.80 -11.03
N LEU A 12 -8.34 -16.21 -11.09
CA LEU A 12 -9.45 -15.29 -11.33
C LEU A 12 -9.63 -14.27 -10.19
N HIS A 13 -9.35 -14.66 -8.95
CA HIS A 13 -9.38 -13.73 -7.82
C HIS A 13 -8.17 -12.79 -7.84
N THR A 14 -6.97 -13.35 -7.95
CA THR A 14 -5.74 -12.55 -7.82
C THR A 14 -5.51 -11.65 -9.02
N ILE A 15 -5.92 -12.03 -10.24
CA ILE A 15 -5.77 -11.15 -11.42
C ILE A 15 -6.55 -9.86 -11.28
N ASN A 16 -7.74 -9.90 -10.68
CA ASN A 16 -8.54 -8.71 -10.40
C ASN A 16 -7.86 -7.83 -9.35
N ASP A 17 -7.28 -8.42 -8.30
CA ASP A 17 -6.53 -7.63 -7.31
C ASP A 17 -5.29 -6.96 -7.92
N PHE A 18 -4.52 -7.67 -8.75
CA PHE A 18 -3.38 -7.07 -9.46
C PHE A 18 -3.77 -5.98 -10.46
N GLU A 19 -4.89 -6.13 -11.17
CA GLU A 19 -5.45 -5.07 -12.01
C GLU A 19 -5.77 -3.82 -11.18
N ARG A 20 -6.44 -3.97 -10.03
CA ARG A 20 -6.77 -2.86 -9.14
C ARG A 20 -5.56 -2.17 -8.53
N ILE A 21 -4.50 -2.92 -8.20
CA ILE A 21 -3.22 -2.34 -7.78
C ILE A 21 -2.68 -1.44 -8.91
N GLY A 22 -2.69 -1.94 -10.15
CA GLY A 22 -2.25 -1.20 -11.34
C GLY A 22 -3.10 0.05 -11.60
N ASP A 23 -4.43 -0.04 -11.49
CA ASP A 23 -5.35 1.08 -11.66
C ASP A 23 -5.00 2.23 -10.69
N HIS A 24 -4.81 1.92 -9.41
CA HIS A 24 -4.47 2.92 -8.39
C HIS A 24 -3.06 3.50 -8.59
N ALA A 25 -2.09 2.68 -8.98
CA ALA A 25 -0.76 3.18 -9.34
C ALA A 25 -0.81 4.13 -10.54
N SER A 26 -1.61 3.80 -11.56
CA SER A 26 -1.83 4.63 -12.74
C SER A 26 -2.54 5.95 -12.39
N TYR A 27 -3.51 5.91 -11.47
CA TYR A 27 -4.17 7.10 -10.96
C TYR A 27 -3.21 8.03 -10.19
N ILE A 28 -2.27 7.47 -9.41
CA ILE A 28 -1.20 8.25 -8.75
C ILE A 28 -0.29 8.93 -9.78
N ALA A 29 0.10 8.22 -10.84
CA ALA A 29 0.89 8.80 -11.92
C ALA A 29 0.14 9.93 -12.64
N TYR A 30 -1.16 9.77 -12.87
CA TYR A 30 -2.03 10.82 -13.40
C TYR A 30 -2.05 12.06 -12.49
N MET A 31 -2.28 11.89 -11.18
CA MET A 31 -2.27 13.00 -10.22
C MET A 31 -0.92 13.72 -10.20
N SER A 32 0.19 12.97 -10.28
CA SER A 32 1.52 13.57 -10.36
C SER A 32 1.72 14.42 -11.63
N SER A 33 1.21 13.96 -12.77
CA SER A 33 1.22 14.73 -14.03
C SER A 33 0.37 15.99 -13.93
N ASP A 34 -0.85 15.88 -13.39
CA ASP A 34 -1.76 17.02 -13.22
C ASP A 34 -1.19 18.08 -12.28
N MET A 35 -0.57 17.67 -11.16
CA MET A 35 0.16 18.58 -10.27
C MET A 35 1.28 19.33 -10.99
N HIS A 36 2.03 18.64 -11.85
CA HIS A 36 3.11 19.25 -12.62
C HIS A 36 2.58 20.31 -13.60
N GLU A 37 1.49 20.01 -14.31
CA GLU A 37 0.84 20.91 -15.27
C GLU A 37 0.24 22.14 -14.57
N ASN A 38 -0.42 21.94 -13.43
CA ASN A 38 -1.06 22.99 -12.63
C ASN A 38 -0.08 23.75 -11.72
N LYS A 39 1.19 23.32 -11.66
CA LYS A 39 2.26 23.87 -10.79
C LYS A 39 1.90 23.81 -9.30
N THR A 40 1.11 22.83 -8.93
CA THR A 40 0.70 22.54 -7.56
C THR A 40 1.85 21.84 -6.84
N GLN A 41 2.23 22.32 -5.65
CA GLN A 41 3.35 21.77 -4.89
C GLN A 41 2.96 21.56 -3.43
N PHE A 42 3.31 20.39 -2.90
CA PHE A 42 3.25 20.16 -1.46
C PHE A 42 4.40 20.87 -0.75
N SER A 43 4.22 21.15 0.55
CA SER A 43 5.33 21.56 1.41
C SER A 43 6.38 20.44 1.48
N GLU A 44 7.61 20.81 1.81
CA GLU A 44 8.71 19.84 1.98
C GLU A 44 8.34 18.75 2.99
N ASP A 45 7.80 19.12 4.16
CA ASP A 45 7.33 18.16 5.17
C ASP A 45 6.28 17.17 4.62
N ALA A 46 5.36 17.63 3.78
CA ALA A 46 4.34 16.78 3.19
C ALA A 46 4.94 15.83 2.15
N TRP A 47 5.95 16.26 1.40
CA TRP A 47 6.70 15.39 0.49
C TRP A 47 7.52 14.35 1.23
N ASP A 48 8.24 14.73 2.27
CA ASP A 48 9.06 13.83 3.09
C ASP A 48 8.18 12.73 3.72
N GLU A 49 7.03 13.12 4.26
CA GLU A 49 6.01 12.20 4.76
C GLU A 49 5.44 11.26 3.69
N LEU A 50 5.12 11.79 2.51
CA LEU A 50 4.58 11.00 1.41
C LEU A 50 5.60 9.96 0.89
N ASN A 51 6.87 10.33 0.85
CA ASN A 51 7.96 9.44 0.42
C ASN A 51 8.09 8.21 1.33
N VAL A 52 7.95 8.37 2.65
CA VAL A 52 7.98 7.24 3.60
C VAL A 52 6.86 6.24 3.30
N VAL A 53 5.62 6.69 3.14
CA VAL A 53 4.49 5.80 2.83
C VAL A 53 4.63 5.19 1.44
N MET A 54 5.12 5.96 0.46
CA MET A 54 5.31 5.47 -0.90
C MET A 54 6.35 4.34 -0.96
N GLU A 55 7.43 4.43 -0.17
CA GLU A 55 8.41 3.35 -0.02
C GLU A 55 7.77 2.08 0.57
N ALA A 56 6.95 2.24 1.63
CA ALA A 56 6.22 1.13 2.23
C ALA A 56 5.26 0.44 1.23
N VAL A 57 4.50 1.23 0.46
CA VAL A 57 3.59 0.71 -0.58
C VAL A 57 4.36 -0.02 -1.67
N ARG A 58 5.52 0.50 -2.09
CA ARG A 58 6.39 -0.17 -3.07
C ARG A 58 6.88 -1.53 -2.56
N GLU A 59 7.36 -1.58 -1.32
CA GLU A 59 7.77 -2.85 -0.70
C GLU A 59 6.59 -3.83 -0.62
N GLU A 60 5.39 -3.36 -0.27
CA GLU A 60 4.20 -4.21 -0.20
C GLU A 60 3.81 -4.82 -1.55
N ILE A 61 3.86 -4.03 -2.63
CA ILE A 61 3.63 -4.51 -3.99
C ILE A 61 4.69 -5.56 -4.36
N ASN A 62 5.97 -5.27 -4.11
CA ASN A 62 7.08 -6.18 -4.43
C ASN A 62 6.96 -7.51 -3.67
N LEU A 63 6.65 -7.47 -2.38
CA LEU A 63 6.40 -8.66 -1.56
C LEU A 63 5.20 -9.47 -2.09
N THR A 64 4.12 -8.80 -2.45
CA THR A 64 2.90 -9.42 -2.99
C THR A 64 3.19 -10.14 -4.31
N CYS A 65 3.86 -9.47 -5.24
CA CYS A 65 4.25 -10.04 -6.53
C CYS A 65 5.15 -11.27 -6.34
N LYS A 66 6.19 -11.15 -5.52
CA LYS A 66 7.14 -12.24 -5.28
C LYS A 66 6.48 -13.45 -4.60
N ALA A 67 5.72 -13.22 -3.54
CA ALA A 67 5.00 -14.27 -2.82
C ALA A 67 4.05 -15.03 -3.76
N PHE A 68 3.33 -14.32 -4.62
CA PHE A 68 2.43 -14.95 -5.58
C PHE A 68 3.16 -15.76 -6.66
N LEU A 69 4.22 -15.20 -7.26
CA LEU A 69 4.98 -15.86 -8.34
C LEU A 69 5.71 -17.11 -7.84
N GLU A 70 6.25 -17.07 -6.62
CA GLU A 70 6.99 -18.17 -6.00
C GLU A 70 6.08 -19.14 -5.23
N ASN A 71 4.77 -18.85 -5.13
CA ASN A 71 3.82 -19.56 -4.27
C ASN A 71 4.31 -19.65 -2.81
N ASP A 72 4.96 -18.59 -2.33
CA ASP A 72 5.58 -18.50 -1.02
C ASP A 72 4.57 -17.96 0.02
N LYS A 73 4.00 -18.91 0.78
CA LYS A 73 3.03 -18.62 1.84
C LYS A 73 3.65 -17.97 3.08
N GLU A 74 4.95 -18.15 3.31
CA GLU A 74 5.64 -17.49 4.42
C GLU A 74 5.82 -16.01 4.10
N MET A 75 6.20 -15.69 2.86
CA MET A 75 6.29 -14.32 2.38
C MET A 75 4.92 -13.64 2.33
N ALA A 76 3.87 -14.36 1.92
CA ALA A 76 2.50 -13.84 1.89
C ALA A 76 2.01 -13.34 3.27
N GLN A 77 2.45 -13.97 4.36
CA GLN A 77 2.09 -13.55 5.73
C GLN A 77 2.65 -12.17 6.11
N ARG A 78 3.66 -11.67 5.39
CA ARG A 78 4.30 -10.37 5.65
C ARG A 78 3.54 -9.19 5.06
N VAL A 79 2.64 -9.43 4.10
CA VAL A 79 1.91 -8.36 3.38
C VAL A 79 0.90 -7.67 4.28
N ALA A 80 0.01 -8.42 4.96
CA ALA A 80 -1.02 -7.82 5.81
C ALA A 80 -0.48 -6.93 6.96
N PRO A 81 0.60 -7.31 7.69
CA PRO A 81 1.24 -6.41 8.64
C PRO A 81 1.70 -5.09 8.03
N LEU A 82 2.34 -5.13 6.84
CA LEU A 82 2.81 -3.92 6.15
C LEU A 82 1.64 -3.04 5.70
N GLY A 83 0.59 -3.63 5.14
CA GLY A 83 -0.63 -2.92 4.77
C GLY A 83 -1.32 -2.21 5.94
N MET A 84 -1.22 -2.77 7.16
CA MET A 84 -1.69 -2.08 8.37
C MET A 84 -0.81 -0.90 8.78
N VAL A 85 0.50 -0.98 8.59
CA VAL A 85 1.40 0.17 8.78
C VAL A 85 1.07 1.26 7.78
N ILE A 86 0.89 0.93 6.50
CA ILE A 86 0.50 1.88 5.44
C ILE A 86 -0.83 2.56 5.79
N THR A 87 -1.83 1.79 6.22
CA THR A 87 -3.14 2.34 6.62
C THR A 87 -3.00 3.33 7.78
N THR A 88 -2.21 2.95 8.80
CA THR A 88 -1.97 3.78 9.99
C THR A 88 -1.23 5.07 9.63
N LEU A 89 -0.19 4.97 8.82
CA LEU A 89 0.56 6.12 8.31
C LEU A 89 -0.36 7.04 7.49
N CYS A 90 -1.17 6.50 6.59
CA CYS A 90 -2.11 7.32 5.81
C CYS A 90 -3.09 8.10 6.69
N ASP A 91 -3.62 7.49 7.75
CA ASP A 91 -4.51 8.18 8.69
C ASP A 91 -3.77 9.27 9.48
N GLU A 92 -2.53 9.02 9.90
CA GLU A 92 -1.69 10.02 10.55
C GLU A 92 -1.36 11.19 9.61
N LEU A 93 -0.94 10.91 8.38
CA LEU A 93 -0.58 11.93 7.39
C LEU A 93 -1.77 12.81 7.00
N LYS A 94 -2.98 12.23 6.92
CA LYS A 94 -4.23 13.01 6.73
C LYS A 94 -4.41 14.03 7.85
N MET A 95 -4.23 13.62 9.11
CA MET A 95 -4.37 14.52 10.26
C MET A 95 -3.31 15.64 10.24
N ARG A 96 -2.04 15.29 9.99
CA ARG A 96 -0.95 16.27 9.87
C ARG A 96 -1.20 17.26 8.72
N HIS A 97 -1.74 16.80 7.60
CA HIS A 97 -2.05 17.66 6.46
C HIS A 97 -3.21 18.63 6.75
N VAL A 98 -4.23 18.20 7.50
CA VAL A 98 -5.31 19.09 7.98
C VAL A 98 -4.75 20.19 8.88
N GLU A 99 -3.78 19.89 9.75
CA GLU A 99 -3.10 20.88 10.59
C GLU A 99 -2.26 21.87 9.76
N ARG A 100 -1.53 21.39 8.74
CA ARG A 100 -0.79 22.24 7.80
C ARG A 100 -1.72 23.18 7.02
N MET A 101 -2.85 22.68 6.54
CA MET A 101 -3.85 23.52 5.89
C MET A 101 -4.41 24.59 6.84
N SER A 102 -4.74 24.20 8.08
CA SER A 102 -5.31 25.11 9.10
C SER A 102 -4.35 26.24 9.50
N SER A 103 -3.04 25.99 9.40
CA SER A 103 -1.99 26.97 9.68
C SER A 103 -1.56 27.79 8.44
N GLY A 104 -2.15 27.53 7.27
CA GLY A 104 -1.82 28.21 6.02
C GLY A 104 -0.55 27.70 5.34
N GLY A 105 0.00 26.57 5.80
CA GLY A 105 1.17 25.92 5.18
C GLY A 105 0.83 25.10 3.92
N CYS A 106 -0.46 24.91 3.62
CA CYS A 106 -0.94 24.22 2.42
C CYS A 106 -2.32 24.74 1.98
N GLY A 107 -2.61 24.72 0.68
CA GLY A 107 -3.91 25.11 0.14
C GLY A 107 -4.92 23.96 0.07
N LEU A 108 -6.15 24.28 -0.31
CA LEU A 108 -7.26 23.32 -0.40
C LEU A 108 -7.09 22.33 -1.57
N GLU A 109 -6.53 22.82 -2.67
CA GLU A 109 -6.30 22.01 -3.88
C GLU A 109 -5.24 20.95 -3.61
N GLU A 110 -4.11 21.36 -3.01
CA GLU A 110 -3.05 20.48 -2.53
C GLU A 110 -3.60 19.44 -1.55
N GLY A 111 -4.44 19.86 -0.59
CA GLY A 111 -5.04 18.94 0.39
C GLY A 111 -5.94 17.88 -0.24
N THR A 112 -6.62 18.22 -1.34
CA THR A 112 -7.45 17.26 -2.10
C THR A 112 -6.57 16.21 -2.77
N VAL A 113 -5.55 16.65 -3.51
CA VAL A 113 -4.62 15.73 -4.21
C VAL A 113 -3.87 14.84 -3.21
N PHE A 114 -3.40 15.42 -2.10
CA PHE A 114 -2.71 14.67 -1.04
C PHE A 114 -3.60 13.55 -0.48
N THR A 115 -4.87 13.87 -0.19
CA THR A 115 -5.83 12.89 0.33
C THR A 115 -6.13 11.78 -0.68
N ASP A 116 -6.22 12.12 -1.97
CA ASP A 116 -6.50 11.15 -3.03
C ASP A 116 -5.32 10.19 -3.27
N ILE A 117 -4.08 10.67 -3.15
CA ILE A 117 -2.89 9.81 -3.17
C ILE A 117 -2.93 8.84 -1.99
N LEU A 118 -3.16 9.31 -0.76
CA LEU A 118 -3.23 8.45 0.43
C LEU A 118 -4.37 7.42 0.34
N ASN A 119 -5.51 7.81 -0.25
CA ASN A 119 -6.60 6.88 -0.51
C ASN A 119 -6.20 5.79 -1.51
N SER A 120 -5.43 6.15 -2.54
CA SER A 120 -4.92 5.18 -3.51
C SER A 120 -3.92 4.20 -2.88
N PHE A 121 -3.04 4.68 -1.99
CA PHE A 121 -2.16 3.81 -1.19
C PHE A 121 -2.94 2.81 -0.34
N ASN A 122 -3.97 3.25 0.39
CA ASN A 122 -4.82 2.36 1.17
C ASN A 122 -5.51 1.28 0.31
N ARG A 123 -5.93 1.64 -0.92
CA ARG A 123 -6.55 0.68 -1.84
C ARG A 123 -5.56 -0.34 -2.36
N ILE A 124 -4.34 0.10 -2.71
CA ILE A 124 -3.25 -0.80 -3.10
C ILE A 124 -2.98 -1.80 -1.97
N ALA A 125 -2.82 -1.34 -0.73
CA ALA A 125 -2.58 -2.20 0.42
C ALA A 125 -3.69 -3.22 0.65
N ALA A 126 -4.95 -2.80 0.52
CA ALA A 126 -6.09 -3.70 0.63
C ALA A 126 -6.11 -4.79 -0.45
N HIS A 127 -5.80 -4.44 -1.71
CA HIS A 127 -5.73 -5.41 -2.81
C HIS A 127 -4.52 -6.35 -2.67
N CYS A 128 -3.38 -5.87 -2.18
CA CYS A 128 -2.22 -6.71 -1.84
C CYS A 128 -2.60 -7.76 -0.79
N ALA A 129 -3.23 -7.34 0.31
CA ALA A 129 -3.69 -8.24 1.36
C ALA A 129 -4.74 -9.24 0.85
N SER A 130 -5.69 -8.81 0.01
CA SER A 130 -6.69 -9.68 -0.63
C SER A 130 -6.05 -10.79 -1.48
N ALA A 131 -5.11 -10.42 -2.34
CA ALA A 131 -4.38 -11.38 -3.17
C ALA A 131 -3.64 -12.43 -2.32
N MET A 132 -3.02 -12.00 -1.22
CA MET A 132 -2.30 -12.91 -0.32
C MET A 132 -3.24 -13.80 0.50
N VAL A 133 -4.43 -13.32 0.88
CA VAL A 133 -5.46 -14.17 1.51
C VAL A 133 -5.94 -15.25 0.55
N ALA A 134 -6.13 -14.92 -0.74
CA ALA A 134 -6.46 -15.91 -1.76
C ALA A 134 -5.35 -16.97 -1.91
N LEU A 135 -4.08 -16.54 -1.96
CA LEU A 135 -2.91 -17.44 -2.03
C LEU A 135 -2.81 -18.36 -0.80
N MET A 136 -2.98 -17.81 0.41
CA MET A 136 -2.92 -18.58 1.65
C MET A 136 -4.01 -19.65 1.74
N ASN A 137 -5.18 -19.38 1.16
CA ASN A 137 -6.33 -20.28 1.17
C ASN A 137 -6.42 -21.20 -0.05
N SER A 138 -5.49 -21.14 -1.00
CA SER A 138 -5.48 -21.90 -2.27
C SER A 138 -5.74 -23.40 -2.14
N ASP A 139 -5.36 -23.98 -0.98
CA ASP A 139 -5.43 -25.42 -0.73
C ASP A 139 -6.73 -25.86 -0.04
N LYS A 140 -7.55 -24.91 0.43
CA LYS A 140 -8.78 -25.17 1.20
C LYS A 140 -9.97 -25.46 0.29
N GLU A 141 -10.85 -26.36 0.73
CA GLU A 141 -11.99 -26.86 -0.06
C GLU A 141 -13.16 -25.88 -0.22
N ASN A 142 -13.27 -24.86 0.65
CA ASN A 142 -14.30 -23.81 0.59
C ASN A 142 -13.60 -22.44 0.62
N MET A 143 -13.38 -21.87 -0.56
CA MET A 143 -12.82 -20.54 -0.75
C MET A 143 -13.97 -19.52 -0.68
N ASP A 144 -14.26 -19.00 0.52
CA ASP A 144 -14.97 -17.72 0.63
C ASP A 144 -13.88 -16.64 0.77
N THR A 145 -13.23 -16.34 -0.35
CA THR A 145 -11.99 -15.54 -0.42
C THR A 145 -12.22 -14.05 -0.59
N HIS A 146 -13.47 -13.58 -0.52
CA HIS A 146 -13.76 -12.17 -0.75
C HIS A 146 -13.45 -11.31 0.47
N ILE A 147 -12.35 -10.54 0.39
CA ILE A 147 -12.25 -9.28 1.11
C ILE A 147 -13.13 -8.26 0.38
N HIS A 148 -14.40 -8.16 0.78
CA HIS A 148 -15.36 -7.27 0.11
C HIS A 148 -15.16 -5.78 0.44
N ASP A 149 -14.48 -5.46 1.55
CA ASP A 149 -14.52 -4.10 2.11
C ASP A 149 -13.28 -3.26 1.83
N SER A 150 -12.35 -3.73 0.98
CA SER A 150 -11.07 -3.05 0.70
C SER A 150 -10.33 -2.64 1.99
N LYS A 151 -10.26 -3.54 2.96
CA LYS A 151 -9.58 -3.31 4.24
C LYS A 151 -8.52 -4.37 4.46
N VAL A 152 -7.41 -3.94 5.05
CA VAL A 152 -6.43 -4.83 5.65
C VAL A 152 -6.95 -5.24 7.03
N TYR A 153 -6.92 -6.53 7.34
CA TYR A 153 -7.38 -7.05 8.63
C TYR A 153 -6.18 -7.50 9.47
N PRO A 154 -6.09 -7.07 10.74
CA PRO A 154 -5.04 -7.52 11.63
C PRO A 154 -5.24 -8.98 12.03
N SER A 155 -4.13 -9.67 12.33
CA SER A 155 -4.11 -11.01 12.90
C SER A 155 -3.55 -10.97 14.33
N ASP A 156 -4.03 -11.88 15.17
CA ASP A 156 -3.53 -12.03 16.53
C ASP A 156 -2.27 -12.91 16.66
N SER A 157 -1.79 -13.47 15.55
CA SER A 157 -0.62 -14.36 15.55
C SER A 157 0.67 -13.66 15.98
N THR A 158 1.59 -14.44 16.55
CA THR A 158 2.89 -13.93 17.00
C THR A 158 3.73 -13.41 15.83
N GLU A 159 3.68 -14.10 14.69
CA GLU A 159 4.39 -13.72 13.46
C GLU A 159 3.88 -12.38 12.95
N TYR A 160 2.56 -12.20 12.91
CA TYR A 160 1.94 -10.94 12.50
C TYR A 160 2.41 -9.77 13.37
N LYS A 161 2.38 -9.95 14.70
CA LYS A 161 2.82 -8.92 15.66
C LYS A 161 4.31 -8.61 15.54
N THR A 162 5.11 -9.60 15.20
CA THR A 162 6.56 -9.45 14.96
C THR A 162 6.81 -8.58 13.73
N TYR A 163 6.25 -8.96 12.58
CA TYR A 163 6.39 -8.18 11.34
C TYR A 163 5.80 -6.78 11.46
N LEU A 164 4.66 -6.63 12.14
CA LEU A 164 4.05 -5.32 12.39
C LEU A 164 5.02 -4.40 13.16
N ASN A 165 5.68 -4.92 14.20
CA ASN A 165 6.67 -4.14 14.95
C ASN A 165 7.91 -3.79 14.11
N GLU A 166 8.40 -4.73 13.30
CA GLU A 166 9.53 -4.48 12.39
C GLU A 166 9.21 -3.37 11.39
N TYR A 167 8.04 -3.42 10.75
CA TYR A 167 7.63 -2.39 9.80
C TYR A 167 7.34 -1.04 10.45
N ASN A 168 6.75 -1.01 11.65
CA ASN A 168 6.55 0.24 12.40
C ASN A 168 7.88 0.93 12.72
N GLN A 169 8.92 0.16 13.05
CA GLN A 169 10.26 0.71 13.28
C GLN A 169 10.92 1.17 11.98
N LYS A 170 10.74 0.41 10.88
CA LYS A 170 11.32 0.74 9.58
C LYS A 170 10.74 2.04 9.00
N TYR A 171 9.42 2.21 9.08
CA TYR A 171 8.68 3.30 8.46
C TYR A 171 8.24 4.39 9.45
N GLU A 172 8.94 4.52 10.57
CA GLU A 172 8.71 5.60 11.53
C GLU A 172 9.01 6.97 10.90
N ILE A 173 8.05 7.89 10.96
CA ILE A 173 8.25 9.26 10.47
C ILE A 173 9.14 10.04 11.44
N LYS A 174 10.41 10.21 11.09
CA LYS A 174 11.39 10.98 11.89
C LYS A 174 11.25 12.48 11.63
N LYS A 175 11.33 13.29 12.68
CA LYS A 175 11.25 14.77 12.60
C LYS A 175 12.59 15.46 12.33
N ASP A 176 13.71 14.76 12.52
CA ASP A 176 15.05 15.33 12.50
C ASP A 176 15.92 14.58 11.47
N GLY A 177 15.93 15.04 10.22
CA GLY A 177 16.75 14.44 9.16
C GLY A 177 16.74 15.24 7.86
N GLU A 178 17.82 15.14 7.08
CA GLU A 178 17.93 15.71 5.74
C GLU A 178 16.69 15.38 4.88
N HIS A 179 16.24 16.33 4.05
CA HIS A 179 15.10 16.13 3.15
C HIS A 179 15.21 14.82 2.39
N MET A 180 14.15 14.03 2.44
CA MET A 180 14.07 12.72 1.82
C MET A 180 13.91 12.94 0.32
N ARG A 181 15.01 12.78 -0.43
CA ARG A 181 14.99 12.93 -1.89
C ARG A 181 14.06 11.90 -2.52
N SER A 182 13.41 12.30 -3.60
CA SER A 182 12.67 11.42 -4.53
C SER A 182 13.42 10.10 -4.72
N MET A 183 12.69 8.98 -4.65
CA MET A 183 13.26 7.65 -4.86
C MET A 183 14.02 7.60 -6.19
N GLU A 184 15.24 7.06 -6.17
CA GLU A 184 15.90 6.66 -7.42
C GLU A 184 15.15 5.45 -8.03
N PRO A 185 15.11 5.33 -9.37
CA PRO A 185 14.55 4.15 -10.01
C PRO A 185 15.28 2.89 -9.50
N GLU A 186 14.55 1.82 -9.19
CA GLU A 186 15.23 0.53 -8.97
C GLU A 186 15.80 0.08 -10.32
N GLU A 187 17.03 -0.43 -10.31
CA GLU A 187 17.53 -1.18 -11.45
C GLU A 187 16.59 -2.38 -11.64
N VAL A 188 15.87 -2.41 -12.76
CA VAL A 188 15.07 -3.54 -13.16
C VAL A 188 16.05 -4.60 -13.68
N GLU A 189 16.41 -5.58 -12.83
CA GLU A 189 17.12 -6.79 -13.25
C GLU A 189 16.22 -7.74 -14.07
#